data_AF-A0A9B7HZ84-F1
#
_entry.id   AF-A0A9B7HZ84-F1
#
_cell.length_a   1.000
_cell.length_b   1.000
_cell.length_c   1.000
_cell.angle_alpha   90.00
_cell.angle_beta   90.00
_cell.angle_gamma   90.00
#
_symmetry.space_group_name_H-M   'P 1'
#
loop_
_entity.id
_entity.type
_entity.pdbx_description
1 polymer ?
#
loop_
_entity_poly.entity_id
_entity_poly.type
_entity_poly.pdbx_seq_one_letter_code
_entity_poly.pdbx_strand_id
1 'polypeptide(L)'
;MNVNKRPKIPIIRCDQYQGSRKESEISTLTEQSCHGYALDTLPPEVLEMILRLLPLHDVATSVRLVSRHCSTVAAAVLNAAFLMACAKVDGIIKRNENVMKTTKTDAELFACSKALDALELIKAQYKMLRAVTWRYTHPPTKQQKFPRLCFYAGSLLDNLNELLSQISKYHSSIISPRTAESTISSFIAICKRFMNFFEKVSERRVNRSALISGCKIVDVLDCLVEGRQVLFFKVLTNKRDTGRIVSMKLKYTMKRAWFTSLDVSKKAEENSWRDEQRFMYLRLRRLVGSVNEHLFENLHYEHELLLQIPLTLPLRPPPASTYSGYGEYGGRFFYYGNMNKYAYESKFMQTVSTTNLTVETEQQVQRPPSFDLIIEVELKCTPDLAPLAVRSILRSDEFETYEMKVCRNQQLYLQMNVTCPASIANRLPGNFVWELHSPRRVLMVEDI
;
A
#
# COMPACT_ATOMS: atom_id res chain seq x y z
N MET A 1 -19.69 38.98 16.83
CA MET A 1 -21.14 38.71 16.95
C MET A 1 -21.46 37.40 16.24
N ASN A 2 -22.19 36.53 16.95
CA ASN A 2 -22.89 35.28 16.58
C ASN A 2 -22.16 34.23 15.72
N VAL A 3 -21.73 33.08 16.27
CA VAL A 3 -22.46 31.97 16.95
C VAL A 3 -23.23 31.11 15.95
N ASN A 4 -22.74 29.89 15.73
CA ASN A 4 -23.58 28.73 15.42
C ASN A 4 -22.98 27.48 16.09
N LYS A 5 -23.30 27.33 17.38
CA LYS A 5 -23.19 26.09 18.14
C LYS A 5 -24.36 25.19 17.74
N ARG A 6 -24.09 23.96 17.29
CA ARG A 6 -25.14 22.95 17.14
C ARG A 6 -25.60 22.45 18.52
N PRO A 7 -26.92 22.28 18.75
CA PRO A 7 -27.48 21.93 20.06
C PRO A 7 -27.30 20.44 20.41
N LYS A 8 -27.17 20.18 21.72
CA LYS A 8 -27.18 18.85 22.35
C LYS A 8 -28.63 18.35 22.43
N ILE A 9 -28.87 17.10 22.03
CA ILE A 9 -30.17 16.42 22.15
C ILE A 9 -30.30 15.87 23.60
N PRO A 10 -31.48 15.99 24.27
CA PRO A 10 -31.63 15.59 25.67
C PRO A 10 -31.87 14.08 25.83
N ILE A 11 -31.36 13.55 26.94
CA ILE A 11 -31.61 12.20 27.46
C ILE A 11 -32.98 12.20 28.14
N ILE A 12 -33.91 11.39 27.65
CA ILE A 12 -35.20 11.16 28.30
C ILE A 12 -35.02 9.98 29.27
N ARG A 13 -35.04 10.27 30.57
CA ARG A 13 -35.34 9.29 31.63
C ARG A 13 -36.85 9.11 31.69
N CYS A 14 -37.32 7.86 31.71
CA CYS A 14 -38.71 7.55 31.98
C CYS A 14 -38.77 6.86 33.35
N ASP A 15 -39.19 7.61 34.37
CA ASP A 15 -39.54 7.08 35.68
C ASP A 15 -41.06 6.90 35.75
N GLN A 16 -41.44 5.71 36.25
CA GLN A 16 -42.60 5.40 37.09
C GLN A 16 -44.01 5.73 36.58
N TYR A 17 -44.76 4.65 36.32
CA TYR A 17 -46.18 4.58 36.68
C TYR A 17 -46.41 3.37 37.59
N GLN A 18 -46.79 3.64 38.84
CA GLN A 18 -47.39 2.68 39.75
C GLN A 18 -48.84 2.41 39.33
N GLY A 19 -49.27 1.16 39.42
CA GLY A 19 -50.68 0.80 39.36
C GLY A 19 -50.93 -0.68 39.53
N SER A 20 -51.36 -1.05 40.75
CA SER A 20 -52.20 -2.21 41.07
C SER A 20 -51.56 -3.61 41.18
N ARG A 21 -51.28 -3.96 42.44
CA ARG A 21 -50.99 -5.28 43.01
C ARG A 21 -52.33 -6.02 43.23
N LYS A 22 -52.47 -7.28 42.76
CA LYS A 22 -53.21 -8.34 43.50
C LYS A 22 -52.96 -9.74 42.93
N GLU A 23 -52.53 -10.61 43.85
CA GLU A 23 -52.72 -12.08 43.94
C GLU A 23 -52.13 -12.94 42.81
N SER A 24 -50.95 -13.53 42.98
CA SER A 24 -50.57 -14.72 43.78
C SER A 24 -50.81 -16.03 43.03
N GLU A 25 -49.69 -16.71 42.75
CA GLU A 25 -49.52 -18.16 42.59
C GLU A 25 -50.35 -18.87 41.51
N ILE A 26 -49.69 -19.18 40.38
CA ILE A 26 -49.60 -20.50 39.72
C ILE A 26 -49.01 -20.26 38.31
N SER A 27 -47.81 -20.83 38.10
CA SER A 27 -47.11 -21.11 36.81
C SER A 27 -45.61 -20.78 36.83
N THR A 28 -44.94 -21.13 37.93
CA THR A 28 -43.64 -21.81 37.79
C THR A 28 -43.87 -23.07 36.94
N LEU A 29 -43.09 -23.27 35.87
CA LEU A 29 -43.33 -24.11 34.68
C LEU A 29 -43.99 -23.28 33.56
N THR A 30 -43.26 -22.50 32.76
CA THR A 30 -42.45 -23.03 31.65
C THR A 30 -41.60 -21.90 31.05
N GLU A 31 -40.54 -21.45 31.73
CA GLU A 31 -39.39 -20.87 31.01
C GLU A 31 -38.55 -22.06 30.50
N GLN A 32 -39.10 -22.77 29.50
CA GLN A 32 -38.25 -23.55 28.62
C GLN A 32 -37.28 -22.56 27.99
N SER A 33 -36.00 -22.76 28.31
CA SER A 33 -34.86 -22.12 27.70
C SER A 33 -35.04 -22.07 26.18
N CYS A 34 -35.51 -20.93 25.67
CA CYS A 34 -35.22 -20.57 24.30
C CYS A 34 -33.73 -20.21 24.32
N HIS A 35 -32.87 -21.23 24.23
CA HIS A 35 -31.50 -21.05 23.80
C HIS A 35 -31.59 -20.51 22.38
N GLY A 36 -31.77 -19.19 22.25
CA GLY A 36 -31.81 -18.52 20.98
C GLY A 36 -30.50 -18.83 20.28
N TYR A 37 -30.55 -19.65 19.24
CA TYR A 37 -29.43 -19.89 18.35
C TYR A 37 -29.13 -18.57 17.62
N ALA A 38 -28.34 -17.73 18.25
CA ALA A 38 -27.89 -16.47 17.71
C ALA A 38 -26.55 -16.66 16.99
N LEU A 39 -26.26 -15.77 16.05
CA LEU A 39 -25.09 -15.87 15.15
C LEU A 39 -23.75 -15.92 15.92
N ASP A 40 -23.73 -15.41 17.15
CA ASP A 40 -22.61 -15.41 18.08
C ASP A 40 -22.39 -16.75 18.80
N THR A 41 -23.36 -17.68 18.75
CA THR A 41 -23.25 -19.03 19.31
C THR A 41 -22.71 -20.07 18.31
N LEU A 42 -22.60 -19.70 17.03
CA LEU A 42 -22.07 -20.58 15.99
C LEU A 42 -20.56 -20.83 16.18
N PRO A 43 -20.07 -22.06 15.93
CA PRO A 43 -18.64 -22.33 15.87
C PRO A 43 -17.93 -21.39 14.87
N PRO A 44 -16.69 -20.93 15.17
CA PRO A 44 -15.94 -20.02 14.30
C PRO A 44 -15.87 -20.49 12.85
N GLU A 45 -15.73 -21.80 12.63
CA GLU A 45 -15.59 -22.42 11.32
C GLU A 45 -16.88 -22.32 10.51
N VAL A 46 -18.02 -22.58 11.15
CA VAL A 46 -19.35 -22.46 10.53
C VAL A 46 -19.65 -21.00 10.21
N LEU A 47 -19.37 -20.10 11.16
CA LEU A 47 -19.54 -18.67 10.96
C LEU A 47 -18.65 -18.18 9.80
N GLU A 48 -17.38 -18.60 9.74
CA GLU A 48 -16.47 -18.27 8.65
C GLU A 48 -17.00 -18.74 7.29
N MET A 49 -17.54 -19.95 7.19
CA MET A 49 -18.17 -20.45 5.97
C MET A 49 -19.32 -19.54 5.52
N ILE A 50 -20.20 -19.13 6.45
CA ILE A 50 -21.32 -18.22 6.16
C ILE A 50 -20.78 -16.86 5.69
N LEU A 51 -19.82 -16.26 6.41
CA LEU A 51 -19.30 -14.94 6.08
C LEU A 51 -18.60 -14.89 4.72
N ARG A 52 -17.99 -15.99 4.27
CA ARG A 52 -17.38 -16.08 2.93
C ARG A 52 -18.40 -16.05 1.79
N LEU A 53 -19.68 -16.28 2.06
CA LEU A 53 -20.77 -16.21 1.08
C LEU A 53 -21.42 -14.82 1.01
N LEU A 54 -21.07 -13.92 1.94
CA LEU A 54 -21.60 -12.56 1.99
C LEU A 54 -20.69 -11.57 1.24
N PRO A 55 -21.24 -10.44 0.76
CA PRO A 55 -20.42 -9.30 0.33
C PRO A 55 -19.46 -8.90 1.45
N LEU A 56 -18.19 -8.68 1.11
CA LEU A 56 -17.17 -8.34 2.09
C LEU A 56 -17.44 -6.98 2.74
N HIS A 57 -18.15 -6.09 2.03
CA HIS A 57 -18.68 -4.85 2.59
C HIS A 57 -19.57 -5.13 3.81
N ASP A 58 -20.56 -6.01 3.68
CA ASP A 58 -21.50 -6.35 4.75
C ASP A 58 -20.80 -7.07 5.90
N VAL A 59 -19.83 -7.93 5.59
CA VAL A 59 -18.96 -8.54 6.61
C VAL A 59 -18.22 -7.46 7.40
N ALA A 60 -17.70 -6.43 6.74
CA ALA A 60 -16.91 -5.36 7.36
C ALA A 60 -17.73 -4.31 8.12
N THR A 61 -18.93 -3.97 7.66
CA THR A 61 -19.75 -2.88 8.20
C THR A 61 -20.89 -3.35 9.09
N SER A 62 -21.45 -4.52 8.82
CA SER A 62 -22.60 -5.06 9.56
C SER A 62 -22.15 -6.16 10.52
N VAL A 63 -21.66 -7.28 10.00
CA VAL A 63 -21.43 -8.49 10.82
C VAL A 63 -20.31 -8.29 11.84
N ARG A 64 -19.20 -7.65 11.44
CA ARG A 64 -18.06 -7.36 12.33
C ARG A 64 -18.43 -6.53 13.57
N LEU A 65 -19.54 -5.79 13.53
CA LEU A 65 -20.00 -4.90 14.61
C LEU A 65 -20.98 -5.57 15.57
N VAL A 66 -21.48 -6.78 15.27
CA VAL A 66 -22.53 -7.46 16.05
C VAL A 66 -22.01 -7.92 17.42
N SER A 67 -20.88 -8.64 17.46
CA SER A 67 -20.30 -9.17 18.68
C SER A 67 -18.79 -9.33 18.56
N ARG A 68 -18.08 -9.53 19.69
CA ARG A 68 -16.63 -9.79 19.68
C ARG A 68 -16.27 -11.06 18.90
N HIS A 69 -17.12 -12.09 18.99
CA HIS A 69 -16.98 -13.33 18.23
C HIS A 69 -17.06 -13.06 16.73
N CYS A 70 -18.15 -12.42 16.28
CA CYS A 70 -18.32 -12.02 14.88
C CYS A 70 -17.18 -11.12 14.40
N SER A 71 -16.70 -10.19 15.24
CA SER A 71 -15.59 -9.30 14.91
C SER A 71 -14.30 -10.05 14.62
N THR A 72 -14.01 -11.10 15.40
CA THR A 72 -12.80 -11.91 15.27
C THR A 72 -12.85 -12.75 13.99
N VAL A 73 -13.98 -13.42 13.74
CA VAL A 73 -14.17 -14.24 12.53
C VAL A 73 -14.24 -13.38 11.27
N ALA A 74 -14.96 -12.26 11.29
CA ALA A 74 -14.99 -11.31 10.18
C ALA A 74 -13.59 -10.74 9.88
N ALA A 75 -12.79 -10.44 10.90
CA ALA A 75 -11.42 -10.01 10.69
C ALA A 75 -10.55 -11.09 10.03
N ALA A 76 -10.73 -12.36 10.39
CA ALA A 76 -10.05 -13.47 9.72
C ALA A 76 -10.42 -13.56 8.24
N VAL A 77 -11.72 -13.53 7.92
CA VAL A 77 -12.25 -13.58 6.55
C VAL A 77 -11.76 -12.40 5.71
N LEU A 78 -11.89 -11.18 6.21
CA LEU A 78 -11.48 -9.96 5.49
C LEU A 78 -9.96 -9.89 5.28
N ASN A 79 -9.18 -10.26 6.30
CA ASN A 79 -7.73 -10.27 6.20
C ASN A 79 -7.24 -11.36 5.24
N ALA A 80 -7.87 -12.54 5.24
CA ALA A 80 -7.57 -13.62 4.30
C ALA A 80 -7.93 -13.23 2.86
N ALA A 81 -9.12 -12.65 2.64
CA ALA A 81 -9.53 -12.15 1.33
C ALA A 81 -8.55 -11.09 0.80
N PHE A 82 -8.12 -10.17 1.67
CA PHE A 82 -7.09 -9.19 1.36
C PHE A 82 -5.72 -9.83 1.07
N LEU A 83 -5.30 -10.86 1.79
CA LEU A 83 -4.01 -11.49 1.50
C LEU A 83 -4.02 -12.22 0.15
N MET A 84 -5.14 -12.88 -0.19
CA MET A 84 -5.29 -13.71 -1.38
C MET A 84 -5.54 -12.91 -2.67
N ALA A 85 -6.05 -11.67 -2.61
CA ALA A 85 -6.50 -10.99 -3.82
C ALA A 85 -5.36 -10.73 -4.83
N CYS A 86 -4.13 -10.49 -4.37
CA CYS A 86 -2.98 -10.34 -5.28
C CYS A 86 -2.73 -11.61 -6.11
N ALA A 87 -2.85 -12.79 -5.50
CA ALA A 87 -2.70 -14.06 -6.21
C ALA A 87 -3.83 -14.30 -7.22
N LYS A 88 -5.04 -13.83 -6.93
CA LYS A 88 -6.16 -13.86 -7.89
C LYS A 88 -5.86 -13.00 -9.11
N VAL A 89 -5.36 -11.78 -8.91
CA VAL A 89 -4.94 -10.89 -10.01
C VAL A 89 -3.84 -11.55 -10.85
N ASP A 90 -2.81 -12.12 -10.22
CA ASP A 90 -1.73 -12.83 -10.91
C ASP A 90 -2.22 -14.03 -11.72
N GLY A 91 -3.21 -14.78 -11.19
CA GLY A 91 -3.84 -15.89 -11.91
C GLY A 91 -4.56 -15.45 -13.18
N ILE A 92 -5.26 -14.31 -13.13
CA ILE A 92 -5.97 -13.76 -14.30
C ILE A 92 -4.98 -13.21 -15.33
N ILE A 93 -3.92 -12.51 -14.90
CA ILE A 93 -2.85 -12.05 -15.80
C ILE A 93 -2.26 -13.23 -16.58
N LYS A 94 -1.84 -14.29 -15.88
CA LYS A 94 -1.28 -15.50 -16.52
C LYS A 94 -2.27 -16.16 -17.49
N ARG A 95 -3.55 -16.21 -17.14
CA ARG A 95 -4.59 -16.73 -18.02
C ARG A 95 -4.69 -15.89 -19.28
N ASN A 96 -4.70 -14.56 -19.15
CA ASN A 96 -4.82 -13.64 -20.28
C ASN A 96 -3.57 -13.68 -21.19
N GLU A 97 -2.36 -13.75 -20.62
CA GLU A 97 -1.12 -13.97 -21.37
C GLU A 97 -1.14 -15.28 -22.17
N ASN A 98 -1.72 -16.35 -21.61
CA ASN A 98 -1.88 -17.62 -22.32
C ASN A 98 -2.90 -17.53 -23.46
N VAL A 99 -4.02 -16.83 -23.25
CA VAL A 99 -5.03 -16.59 -24.30
C VAL A 99 -4.39 -15.83 -25.46
N MET A 100 -3.67 -14.74 -25.19
CA MET A 100 -2.99 -13.94 -26.21
C MET A 100 -2.05 -14.74 -27.12
N LYS A 101 -1.37 -15.76 -26.58
CA LYS A 101 -0.48 -16.64 -27.37
C LYS A 101 -1.23 -17.54 -28.35
N THR A 102 -2.50 -17.82 -28.08
CA THR A 102 -3.35 -18.74 -28.86
C THR A 102 -4.34 -18.04 -29.78
N THR A 103 -4.55 -16.75 -29.56
CA THR A 103 -5.49 -15.91 -30.30
C THR A 103 -5.06 -15.77 -31.77
N LYS A 104 -6.01 -15.92 -32.68
CA LYS A 104 -5.77 -15.85 -34.14
C LYS A 104 -6.25 -14.56 -34.78
N THR A 105 -7.09 -13.77 -34.09
CA THR A 105 -7.67 -12.55 -34.64
C THR A 105 -7.08 -11.31 -33.97
N ASP A 106 -6.84 -10.26 -34.76
CA ASP A 106 -6.25 -9.01 -34.26
C ASP A 106 -7.18 -8.31 -33.26
N ALA A 107 -8.49 -8.40 -33.46
CA ALA A 107 -9.48 -7.81 -32.56
C ALA A 107 -9.47 -8.45 -31.15
N GLU A 108 -9.35 -9.78 -31.08
CA GLU A 108 -9.23 -10.49 -29.81
C GLU A 108 -7.88 -10.23 -29.15
N LEU A 109 -6.80 -10.14 -29.93
CA LEU A 109 -5.47 -9.82 -29.41
C LEU A 109 -5.45 -8.42 -28.79
N PHE A 110 -6.03 -7.45 -29.49
CA PHE A 110 -6.20 -6.08 -28.99
C PHE A 110 -7.02 -6.03 -27.69
N ALA A 111 -8.15 -6.74 -27.65
CA ALA A 111 -8.99 -6.83 -26.45
C ALA A 111 -8.24 -7.44 -25.25
N CYS A 112 -7.47 -8.50 -25.49
CA CYS A 112 -6.66 -9.13 -24.45
C CYS A 112 -5.54 -8.21 -23.96
N SER A 113 -4.90 -7.44 -24.85
CA SER A 113 -3.89 -6.44 -24.47
C SER A 113 -4.49 -5.37 -23.57
N LYS A 114 -5.64 -4.80 -23.92
CA LYS A 114 -6.33 -3.81 -23.07
C LYS A 114 -6.72 -4.39 -21.71
N ALA A 115 -7.10 -5.66 -21.66
CA ALA A 115 -7.35 -6.36 -20.41
C ALA A 115 -6.06 -6.53 -19.57
N LEU A 116 -4.91 -6.79 -20.19
CA LEU A 116 -3.62 -6.83 -19.48
C LEU A 116 -3.27 -5.46 -18.90
N ASP A 117 -3.37 -4.39 -19.70
CA ASP A 117 -3.08 -3.03 -19.25
C ASP A 117 -3.91 -2.67 -17.99
N ALA A 118 -5.20 -3.00 -18.01
CA ALA A 118 -6.10 -2.85 -16.86
C ALA A 118 -5.63 -3.66 -15.63
N LEU A 119 -5.28 -4.93 -15.82
CA LEU A 119 -4.82 -5.82 -14.75
C LEU A 119 -3.49 -5.36 -14.16
N GLU A 120 -2.60 -4.79 -14.95
CA GLU A 120 -1.33 -4.22 -14.49
C GLU A 120 -1.56 -3.01 -13.57
N LEU A 121 -2.46 -2.10 -13.94
CA LEU A 121 -2.86 -0.97 -13.10
C LEU A 121 -3.48 -1.45 -11.78
N ILE A 122 -4.41 -2.40 -11.85
CA ILE A 122 -5.05 -2.99 -10.67
C ILE A 122 -3.99 -3.64 -9.77
N LYS A 123 -3.08 -4.43 -10.34
CA LYS A 123 -2.00 -5.10 -9.61
C LYS A 123 -1.06 -4.12 -8.94
N ALA A 124 -0.60 -3.09 -9.65
CA ALA A 124 0.29 -2.07 -9.11
C ALA A 124 -0.37 -1.31 -7.95
N GLN A 125 -1.63 -0.92 -8.12
CA GLN A 125 -2.39 -0.23 -7.08
C GLN A 125 -2.65 -1.13 -5.87
N TYR A 126 -2.92 -2.42 -6.09
CA TYR A 126 -3.12 -3.39 -5.03
C TYR A 126 -1.83 -3.69 -4.26
N LYS A 127 -0.69 -3.81 -4.94
CA LYS A 127 0.63 -3.93 -4.31
C LYS A 127 0.90 -2.75 -3.37
N MET A 128 0.59 -1.53 -3.81
CA MET A 128 0.73 -0.34 -2.98
C MET A 128 -0.18 -0.37 -1.75
N LEU A 129 -1.45 -0.75 -1.94
CA LEU A 129 -2.40 -0.96 -0.83
C LEU A 129 -1.87 -1.99 0.17
N ARG A 130 -1.30 -3.08 -0.34
CA ARG A 130 -0.67 -4.13 0.45
C ARG A 130 0.50 -3.59 1.26
N ALA A 131 1.46 -2.91 0.62
CA ALA A 131 2.61 -2.29 1.27
C ALA A 131 2.21 -1.35 2.42
N VAL A 132 1.10 -0.62 2.29
CA VAL A 132 0.61 0.31 3.32
C VAL A 132 0.03 -0.40 4.55
N THR A 133 -0.65 -1.53 4.36
CA THR A 133 -1.57 -2.07 5.37
C THR A 133 -1.17 -3.42 5.95
N TRP A 134 -0.40 -4.23 5.22
CA TRP A 134 -0.21 -5.65 5.55
C TRP A 134 0.38 -5.88 6.94
N ARG A 135 1.33 -5.03 7.38
CA ARG A 135 1.97 -5.14 8.71
C ARG A 135 1.00 -4.99 9.86
N TYR A 136 -0.08 -4.24 9.63
CA TYR A 136 -1.10 -3.97 10.63
C TYR A 136 -2.21 -5.02 10.59
N THR A 137 -2.54 -5.56 9.42
CA THR A 137 -3.56 -6.61 9.27
C THR A 137 -3.03 -8.01 9.52
N HIS A 138 -1.72 -8.21 9.38
CA HIS A 138 -1.00 -9.48 9.55
C HIS A 138 0.29 -9.26 10.36
N PRO A 139 0.18 -8.76 11.60
CA PRO A 139 1.35 -8.65 12.46
C PRO A 139 1.93 -10.05 12.71
N PRO A 140 3.26 -10.17 12.94
CA PRO A 140 3.90 -11.46 13.19
C PRO A 140 3.23 -12.19 14.37
N THR A 141 2.86 -13.46 14.15
CA THR A 141 2.10 -14.32 15.09
C THR A 141 2.76 -14.50 16.45
N LYS A 142 4.09 -14.40 16.53
CA LYS A 142 4.88 -14.50 17.78
C LYS A 142 4.73 -13.29 18.70
N GLN A 143 3.92 -12.30 18.33
CA GLN A 143 3.84 -11.01 19.00
C GLN A 143 2.40 -10.70 19.44
N GLN A 144 2.00 -11.25 20.60
CA GLN A 144 0.76 -10.86 21.28
C GLN A 144 0.69 -9.34 21.63
N LYS A 145 1.82 -8.62 21.51
CA LYS A 145 1.94 -7.19 21.85
C LYS A 145 1.34 -6.25 20.80
N PHE A 146 1.11 -6.69 19.56
CA PHE A 146 0.60 -5.82 18.50
C PHE A 146 -0.85 -6.14 18.15
N PRO A 147 -1.77 -5.16 18.24
CA PRO A 147 -3.16 -5.39 17.89
C PRO A 147 -3.26 -5.65 16.38
N ARG A 148 -3.78 -6.82 16.02
CA ARG A 148 -4.13 -7.15 14.63
C ARG A 148 -5.31 -6.28 14.21
N LEU A 149 -5.11 -5.48 13.17
CA LEU A 149 -6.20 -4.75 12.54
C LEU A 149 -6.98 -5.64 11.59
N CYS A 150 -8.27 -5.37 11.47
CA CYS A 150 -9.11 -5.88 10.40
C CYS A 150 -8.93 -5.00 9.15
N PHE A 151 -8.82 -5.61 7.97
CA PHE A 151 -8.99 -4.90 6.71
C PHE A 151 -10.46 -4.52 6.52
N TYR A 152 -10.86 -3.36 7.04
CA TYR A 152 -12.27 -2.95 7.12
C TYR A 152 -12.83 -2.32 5.83
N ALA A 153 -12.04 -2.24 4.76
CA ALA A 153 -12.51 -1.74 3.46
C ALA A 153 -13.09 -2.89 2.61
N GLY A 154 -14.14 -3.55 3.13
CA GLY A 154 -14.79 -4.67 2.45
C GLY A 154 -15.26 -4.34 1.03
N SER A 155 -15.84 -3.14 0.83
CA SER A 155 -16.27 -2.67 -0.49
C SER A 155 -15.14 -2.54 -1.50
N LEU A 156 -13.90 -2.26 -1.07
CA LEU A 156 -12.74 -2.24 -1.96
C LEU A 156 -12.46 -3.65 -2.51
N LEU A 157 -12.59 -4.68 -1.66
CA LEU A 157 -12.40 -6.06 -2.06
C LEU A 157 -13.56 -6.56 -2.95
N ASP A 158 -14.79 -6.16 -2.66
CA ASP A 158 -15.95 -6.47 -3.52
C ASP A 158 -15.78 -5.83 -4.91
N ASN A 159 -15.45 -4.53 -4.96
CA ASN A 159 -15.19 -3.83 -6.23
C ASN A 159 -14.05 -4.48 -7.01
N LEU A 160 -12.99 -4.95 -6.32
CA LEU A 160 -11.91 -5.68 -6.95
C LEU A 160 -12.40 -7.02 -7.54
N ASN A 161 -13.17 -7.80 -6.78
CA ASN A 161 -13.70 -9.07 -7.26
C ASN A 161 -14.62 -8.87 -8.47
N GLU A 162 -15.45 -7.81 -8.46
CA GLU A 162 -16.32 -7.45 -9.57
C GLU A 162 -15.49 -7.08 -10.82
N LEU A 163 -14.50 -6.19 -10.69
CA LEU A 163 -13.59 -5.82 -11.77
C LEU A 163 -12.90 -7.05 -12.38
N LEU A 164 -12.37 -7.94 -11.54
CA LEU A 164 -11.70 -9.15 -11.99
C LEU A 164 -12.66 -10.13 -12.69
N SER A 165 -13.89 -10.23 -12.21
CA SER A 165 -14.96 -11.03 -12.84
C SER A 165 -15.35 -10.47 -14.22
N GLN A 166 -15.51 -9.15 -14.32
CA GLN A 166 -15.80 -8.47 -15.59
C GLN A 166 -14.68 -8.71 -16.61
N ILE A 167 -13.42 -8.49 -16.21
CA ILE A 167 -12.25 -8.69 -17.08
C ILE A 167 -12.14 -10.16 -17.53
N SER A 168 -12.46 -11.11 -16.64
CA SER A 168 -12.37 -12.54 -16.96
C SER A 168 -13.48 -13.06 -17.88
N LYS A 169 -14.67 -12.43 -17.87
CA LYS A 169 -15.84 -12.88 -18.63
C LYS A 169 -15.97 -12.18 -19.98
N TYR A 170 -15.54 -10.92 -20.08
CA TYR A 170 -15.81 -10.08 -21.24
C TYR A 170 -14.56 -9.32 -21.67
N HIS A 171 -13.64 -10.00 -22.36
CA HIS A 171 -12.51 -9.33 -23.01
C HIS A 171 -13.01 -8.21 -23.95
N SER A 172 -14.14 -8.43 -24.62
CA SER A 172 -14.74 -7.49 -25.57
C SER A 172 -15.48 -6.29 -24.95
N SER A 173 -15.95 -6.35 -23.70
CA SER A 173 -16.62 -5.20 -23.07
C SER A 173 -15.64 -4.15 -22.53
N ILE A 174 -14.36 -4.50 -22.42
CA ILE A 174 -13.26 -3.56 -22.11
C ILE A 174 -12.98 -2.64 -23.31
N ILE A 175 -13.42 -3.03 -24.51
CA ILE A 175 -13.23 -2.29 -25.76
C ILE A 175 -14.04 -0.98 -25.78
N SER A 176 -14.98 -0.75 -24.88
CA SER A 176 -15.59 0.59 -24.72
C SER A 176 -14.66 1.47 -23.86
N PRO A 177 -13.87 2.38 -24.47
CA PRO A 177 -12.83 3.12 -23.76
C PRO A 177 -13.41 4.00 -22.64
N ARG A 178 -14.69 4.37 -22.71
CA ARG A 178 -15.31 5.30 -21.75
C ARG A 178 -15.76 4.66 -20.44
N THR A 179 -16.09 3.37 -20.42
CA THR A 179 -16.68 2.70 -19.23
C THR A 179 -15.66 1.87 -18.45
N ALA A 180 -14.71 1.22 -19.11
CA ALA A 180 -13.67 0.43 -18.43
C ALA A 180 -12.62 1.33 -17.75
N GLU A 181 -12.13 2.35 -18.43
CA GLU A 181 -11.16 3.31 -17.88
C GLU A 181 -11.71 4.07 -16.67
N SER A 182 -13.00 4.41 -16.69
CA SER A 182 -13.67 5.11 -15.58
C SER A 182 -13.83 4.20 -14.35
N THR A 183 -14.08 2.90 -14.53
CA THR A 183 -14.22 1.95 -13.42
C THR A 183 -12.86 1.65 -12.78
N ILE A 184 -11.80 1.46 -13.57
CA ILE A 184 -10.42 1.26 -13.07
C ILE A 184 -9.93 2.53 -12.35
N SER A 185 -10.13 3.71 -12.95
CA SER A 185 -9.77 4.98 -12.33
C SER A 185 -10.50 5.21 -11.00
N SER A 186 -11.78 4.82 -10.93
CA SER A 186 -12.57 4.85 -9.69
C SER A 186 -11.96 3.93 -8.62
N PHE A 187 -11.61 2.69 -8.98
CA PHE A 187 -10.93 1.76 -8.07
C PHE A 187 -9.60 2.32 -7.55
N ILE A 188 -8.78 2.89 -8.43
CA ILE A 188 -7.52 3.54 -8.07
C ILE A 188 -7.75 4.70 -7.09
N ALA A 189 -8.73 5.56 -7.38
CA ALA A 189 -9.09 6.68 -6.51
C ALA A 189 -9.57 6.21 -5.12
N ILE A 190 -10.39 5.16 -5.05
CA ILE A 190 -10.86 4.55 -3.80
C ILE A 190 -9.67 3.98 -3.01
N CYS A 191 -8.75 3.26 -3.66
CA CYS A 191 -7.54 2.75 -3.02
C CYS A 191 -6.70 3.89 -2.42
N LYS A 192 -6.46 4.96 -3.18
CA LYS A 192 -5.71 6.15 -2.71
C LYS A 192 -6.39 6.81 -1.51
N ARG A 193 -7.72 6.98 -1.55
CA ARG A 193 -8.52 7.54 -0.44
C ARG A 193 -8.42 6.66 0.80
N PHE A 194 -8.56 5.36 0.65
CA PHE A 194 -8.45 4.42 1.76
C PHE A 194 -7.05 4.44 2.38
N MET A 195 -5.97 4.39 1.58
CA MET A 195 -4.60 4.47 2.09
C MET A 195 -4.37 5.77 2.87
N ASN A 196 -4.81 6.92 2.34
CA ASN A 196 -4.72 8.21 3.03
C ASN A 196 -5.46 8.18 4.37
N PHE A 197 -6.67 7.62 4.40
CA PHE A 197 -7.45 7.48 5.63
C PHE A 197 -6.78 6.54 6.64
N PHE A 198 -6.33 5.37 6.17
CA PHE A 198 -5.67 4.38 6.99
C PHE A 198 -4.42 4.95 7.67
N GLU A 199 -3.55 5.61 6.90
CA GLU A 199 -2.31 6.21 7.42
C GLU A 199 -2.59 7.39 8.37
N LYS A 200 -3.68 8.15 8.14
CA LYS A 200 -4.06 9.29 8.97
C LYS A 200 -4.75 8.89 10.28
N VAL A 201 -5.60 7.87 10.25
CA VAL A 201 -6.51 7.54 11.34
C VAL A 201 -6.11 6.23 12.01
N SER A 202 -5.98 5.15 11.25
CA SER A 202 -5.80 3.80 11.78
C SER A 202 -4.36 3.56 12.23
N GLU A 203 -3.40 3.77 11.33
CA GLU A 203 -1.97 3.62 11.60
C GLU A 203 -1.52 4.52 12.75
N ARG A 204 -1.97 5.79 12.77
CA ARG A 204 -1.57 6.76 13.80
C ARG A 204 -1.93 6.28 15.23
N ARG A 205 -3.05 5.56 15.38
CA ARG A 205 -3.52 5.04 16.68
C ARG A 205 -2.69 3.84 17.16
N VAL A 206 -2.24 2.98 16.24
CA VAL A 206 -1.57 1.72 16.58
C VAL A 206 -0.04 1.78 16.48
N ASN A 207 0.51 2.56 15.56
CA ASN A 207 1.95 2.68 15.34
C ASN A 207 2.58 3.50 16.47
N ARG A 208 3.00 2.82 17.53
CA ARG A 208 3.68 3.38 18.70
C ARG A 208 5.19 3.15 18.72
N SER A 209 5.74 2.42 17.75
CA SER A 209 7.17 2.10 17.66
C SER A 209 7.57 1.81 16.21
N ALA A 210 8.81 2.13 15.84
CA ALA A 210 9.40 1.76 14.55
C ALA A 210 9.35 0.24 14.28
N LEU A 211 9.20 -0.57 15.32
CA LEU A 211 9.06 -2.02 15.23
C LEU A 211 7.67 -2.46 14.72
N ILE A 212 6.65 -1.58 14.71
CA ILE A 212 5.33 -1.90 14.17
C ILE A 212 5.32 -1.65 12.66
N SER A 213 5.76 -0.46 12.26
CA SER A 213 5.91 -0.10 10.86
C SER A 213 7.03 -0.88 10.17
N GLY A 214 8.03 -1.36 10.92
CA GLY A 214 9.10 -2.22 10.43
C GLY A 214 9.77 -1.66 9.18
N CYS A 215 9.91 -2.50 8.15
CA CYS A 215 10.50 -2.12 6.87
C CYS A 215 9.47 -1.56 5.86
N LYS A 216 8.41 -0.86 6.30
CA LYS A 216 7.36 -0.31 5.40
C LYS A 216 7.92 0.53 4.24
N ILE A 217 9.03 1.25 4.40
CA ILE A 217 9.72 1.93 3.29
C ILE A 217 10.11 0.97 2.18
N VAL A 218 10.71 -0.15 2.55
CA VAL A 218 11.13 -1.18 1.60
C VAL A 218 9.91 -1.77 0.91
N ASP A 219 8.82 -2.02 1.66
CA ASP A 219 7.57 -2.51 1.06
C ASP A 219 6.99 -1.53 0.03
N VAL A 220 7.07 -0.22 0.29
CA VAL A 220 6.62 0.83 -0.64
C VAL A 220 7.54 0.92 -1.85
N LEU A 221 8.86 0.88 -1.66
CA LEU A 221 9.83 0.93 -2.75
C LEU A 221 9.79 -0.34 -3.61
N ASP A 222 9.50 -1.50 -3.01
CA ASP A 222 9.26 -2.77 -3.71
C ASP A 222 7.98 -2.75 -4.57
N CYS A 223 7.15 -1.71 -4.45
CA CYS A 223 6.02 -1.48 -5.36
C CYS A 223 6.42 -0.77 -6.66
N LEU A 224 7.67 -0.31 -6.81
CA LEU A 224 8.18 0.13 -8.11
C LEU A 224 8.08 -1.02 -9.11
N VAL A 225 7.56 -0.70 -10.29
CA VAL A 225 7.43 -1.69 -11.38
C VAL A 225 8.80 -2.04 -11.95
N GLU A 226 9.68 -1.04 -12.09
CA GLU A 226 11.05 -1.18 -12.61
C GLU A 226 12.11 -0.60 -11.66
N GLY A 227 13.37 -0.93 -11.91
CA GLY A 227 14.51 -0.27 -11.27
C GLY A 227 14.90 -0.80 -9.89
N ARG A 228 14.22 -1.83 -9.38
CA ARG A 228 14.61 -2.55 -8.16
C ARG A 228 15.76 -3.52 -8.43
N GLN A 229 16.80 -3.47 -7.60
CA GLN A 229 17.95 -4.37 -7.63
C GLN A 229 18.31 -4.83 -6.21
N VAL A 230 18.56 -6.13 -6.05
CA VAL A 230 19.07 -6.70 -4.78
C VAL A 230 20.57 -6.84 -4.89
N LEU A 231 21.32 -5.98 -4.22
CA LEU A 231 22.78 -5.99 -4.25
C LEU A 231 23.36 -7.02 -3.28
N PHE A 232 22.70 -7.20 -2.13
CA PHE A 232 23.12 -8.15 -1.11
C PHE A 232 21.91 -8.68 -0.36
N PHE A 233 21.93 -9.97 -0.06
CA PHE A 233 20.95 -10.63 0.79
C PHE A 233 21.62 -11.74 1.61
N LYS A 234 21.47 -11.69 2.93
CA LYS A 234 21.96 -12.75 3.82
C LYS A 234 21.04 -12.90 5.04
N VAL A 235 20.76 -14.16 5.38
CA VAL A 235 20.12 -14.52 6.64
C VAL A 235 21.19 -15.08 7.56
N LEU A 236 21.47 -14.36 8.65
CA LEU A 236 22.46 -14.74 9.66
C LEU A 236 21.75 -15.47 10.81
N THR A 237 22.29 -16.62 11.21
CA THR A 237 21.91 -17.28 12.46
C THR A 237 22.79 -16.71 13.58
N ASN A 238 22.17 -16.14 14.62
CA ASN A 238 22.94 -15.66 15.77
C ASN A 238 23.36 -16.88 16.62
N LYS A 239 24.68 -17.08 16.78
CA LYS A 239 25.27 -18.19 17.56
C LYS A 239 24.92 -18.13 19.07
N ARG A 240 24.44 -16.98 19.56
CA ARG A 240 24.04 -16.76 20.97
C ARG A 240 22.51 -16.77 21.16
N ASP A 241 21.84 -17.78 20.62
CA ASP A 241 20.45 -18.16 20.95
C ASP A 241 19.36 -17.06 20.82
N THR A 242 19.63 -15.99 20.07
CA THR A 242 18.80 -14.76 20.03
C THR A 242 18.08 -14.52 18.71
N GLY A 243 18.05 -15.51 17.81
CA GLY A 243 17.24 -15.49 16.60
C GLY A 243 18.01 -15.24 15.30
N ARG A 244 17.30 -15.37 14.17
CA ARG A 244 17.83 -15.07 12.83
C ARG A 244 17.84 -13.55 12.62
N ILE A 245 18.79 -13.04 11.84
CA ILE A 245 18.86 -11.63 11.41
C ILE A 245 18.87 -11.62 9.89
N VAL A 246 18.02 -10.79 9.30
CA VAL A 246 17.96 -10.52 7.86
C VAL A 246 18.80 -9.28 7.57
N SER A 247 19.80 -9.42 6.69
CA SER A 247 20.61 -8.31 6.21
C SER A 247 20.48 -8.17 4.70
N MET A 248 20.21 -6.95 4.24
CA MET A 248 19.98 -6.65 2.82
C MET A 248 20.65 -5.35 2.41
N LYS A 249 21.10 -5.29 1.15
CA LYS A 249 21.39 -4.05 0.44
C LYS A 249 20.57 -4.01 -0.83
N LEU A 250 19.77 -2.97 -0.99
CA LEU A 250 18.83 -2.78 -2.08
C LEU A 250 19.14 -1.48 -2.81
N LYS A 251 18.92 -1.45 -4.12
CA LYS A 251 19.04 -0.25 -4.95
C LYS A 251 17.75 -0.08 -5.75
N TYR A 252 17.19 1.12 -5.72
CA TYR A 252 16.02 1.50 -6.47
C TYR A 252 16.37 2.67 -7.38
N THR A 253 16.11 2.52 -8.68
CA THR A 253 16.38 3.55 -9.69
C THR A 253 15.06 4.01 -10.28
N MET A 254 14.72 5.29 -10.13
CA MET A 254 13.53 5.89 -10.72
C MET A 254 13.96 6.86 -11.82
N LYS A 255 13.58 6.57 -13.07
CA LYS A 255 13.92 7.42 -14.21
C LYS A 255 13.18 8.76 -14.12
N ARG A 256 13.89 9.86 -14.44
CA ARG A 256 13.31 11.22 -14.53
C ARG A 256 12.57 11.65 -13.26
N ALA A 257 13.12 11.30 -12.12
CA ALA A 257 12.55 11.57 -10.81
C ALA A 257 13.52 12.39 -9.96
N TRP A 258 12.99 13.09 -8.97
CA TRP A 258 13.78 13.81 -7.98
C TRP A 258 13.21 13.58 -6.60
N PHE A 259 14.11 13.54 -5.62
CA PHE A 259 13.76 13.57 -4.22
C PHE A 259 14.93 14.21 -3.47
N THR A 260 14.70 15.39 -2.91
CA THR A 260 15.70 16.17 -2.19
C THR A 260 15.15 16.65 -0.86
N SER A 261 16.07 16.91 0.07
CA SER A 261 15.81 17.44 1.40
C SER A 261 16.68 18.67 1.63
N LEU A 262 16.09 19.74 2.14
CA LEU A 262 16.75 20.96 2.59
C LEU A 262 16.57 21.08 4.10
N ASP A 263 17.62 21.45 4.83
CA ASP A 263 17.47 21.76 6.25
C ASP A 263 16.80 23.13 6.42
N VAL A 264 15.82 23.21 7.32
CA VAL A 264 15.06 24.42 7.65
C VAL A 264 14.93 24.59 9.16
N SER A 265 14.57 25.78 9.61
CA SER A 265 14.41 26.08 11.04
C SER A 265 13.40 25.13 11.69
N LYS A 266 13.84 24.41 12.72
CA LYS A 266 13.00 23.44 13.41
C LYS A 266 11.97 24.14 14.29
N LYS A 267 10.68 23.87 14.08
CA LYS A 267 9.62 24.29 15.00
C LYS A 267 9.67 23.45 16.27
N ALA A 268 9.56 24.09 17.44
CA ALA A 268 9.69 23.43 18.74
C ALA A 268 8.70 22.25 18.96
N GLU A 269 7.56 22.27 18.26
CA GLU A 269 6.49 21.26 18.38
C GLU A 269 6.64 20.05 17.42
N GLU A 270 7.57 20.08 16.45
CA GLU A 270 7.70 19.08 15.39
C GLU A 270 8.68 17.94 15.71
N ASN A 271 8.55 17.30 16.88
CA ASN A 271 9.55 16.34 17.38
C ASN A 271 9.03 14.92 17.63
N SER A 272 7.95 14.52 16.96
CA SER A 272 7.48 13.14 17.04
C SER A 272 8.17 12.30 15.96
N TRP A 273 9.12 11.46 16.35
CA TRP A 273 9.77 10.46 15.47
C TRP A 273 8.74 9.67 14.62
N ARG A 274 7.54 9.44 15.19
CA ARG A 274 6.42 8.76 14.53
C ARG A 274 5.92 9.53 13.32
N ASP A 275 5.82 10.84 13.44
CA ASP A 275 5.38 11.70 12.36
C ASP A 275 6.51 11.91 11.34
N GLU A 276 7.80 11.99 11.75
CA GLU A 276 8.94 12.00 10.80
C GLU A 276 8.90 10.77 9.89
N GLN A 277 8.78 9.58 10.50
CA GLN A 277 8.66 8.31 9.80
C GLN A 277 7.44 8.29 8.87
N ARG A 278 6.27 8.68 9.39
CA ARG A 278 5.01 8.67 8.64
C ARG A 278 5.04 9.62 7.44
N PHE A 279 5.58 10.83 7.59
CA PHE A 279 5.66 11.77 6.48
C PHE A 279 6.67 11.32 5.44
N MET A 280 7.79 10.69 5.83
CA MET A 280 8.69 10.04 4.88
C MET A 280 7.96 8.96 4.06
N TYR A 281 7.18 8.09 4.72
CA TYR A 281 6.38 7.06 4.05
C TYR A 281 5.37 7.64 3.07
N LEU A 282 4.66 8.70 3.47
CA LEU A 282 3.67 9.37 2.63
C LEU A 282 4.30 9.96 1.36
N ARG A 283 5.48 10.58 1.47
CA ARG A 283 6.19 11.16 0.33
C ARG A 283 6.67 10.09 -0.64
N LEU A 284 7.35 9.06 -0.13
CA LEU A 284 7.81 7.92 -0.93
C LEU A 284 6.64 7.20 -1.62
N ARG A 285 5.54 6.97 -0.91
CA ARG A 285 4.34 6.33 -1.48
C ARG A 285 3.78 7.13 -2.65
N ARG A 286 3.67 8.45 -2.50
CA ARG A 286 3.19 9.33 -3.58
C ARG A 286 4.14 9.36 -4.76
N LEU A 287 5.45 9.41 -4.49
CA LEU A 287 6.48 9.38 -5.53
C LEU A 287 6.43 8.07 -6.31
N VAL A 288 6.48 6.91 -5.64
CA VAL A 288 6.40 5.59 -6.29
C VAL A 288 5.10 5.44 -7.08
N GLY A 289 3.98 5.88 -6.50
CA GLY A 289 2.69 5.87 -7.19
C GLY A 289 2.71 6.68 -8.50
N SER A 290 3.22 7.91 -8.46
CA SER A 290 3.29 8.78 -9.65
C SER A 290 4.33 8.31 -10.66
N VAL A 291 5.44 7.72 -10.23
CA VAL A 291 6.42 7.07 -11.13
C VAL A 291 5.78 5.92 -11.89
N ASN A 292 5.04 5.06 -11.19
CA ASN A 292 4.32 3.95 -11.82
C ASN A 292 3.23 4.47 -12.77
N GLU A 293 2.48 5.52 -12.41
CA GLU A 293 1.45 6.12 -13.27
C GLU A 293 2.04 6.60 -14.61
N HIS A 294 3.12 7.40 -14.57
CA HIS A 294 3.79 7.85 -15.80
C HIS A 294 4.44 6.70 -16.58
N LEU A 295 4.87 5.64 -15.91
CA LEU A 295 5.41 4.46 -16.59
C LEU A 295 4.30 3.72 -17.36
N PHE A 296 3.18 3.41 -16.70
CA PHE A 296 2.07 2.70 -17.34
C PHE A 296 1.43 3.51 -18.45
N GLU A 297 1.26 4.82 -18.27
CA GLU A 297 0.77 5.70 -19.35
C GLU A 297 1.63 5.58 -20.62
N ASN A 298 2.96 5.52 -20.48
CA ASN A 298 3.85 5.34 -21.61
C ASN A 298 3.83 3.91 -22.17
N LEU A 299 3.87 2.88 -21.31
CA LEU A 299 3.86 1.48 -21.73
C LEU A 299 2.57 1.11 -22.47
N HIS A 300 1.41 1.50 -21.92
CA HIS A 300 0.10 1.20 -22.52
C HIS A 300 -0.11 1.94 -23.84
N TYR A 301 0.40 3.18 -23.94
CA TYR A 301 0.43 3.90 -25.22
C TYR A 301 1.32 3.20 -26.26
N GLU A 302 2.55 2.81 -25.89
CA GLU A 302 3.47 2.11 -26.79
C GLU A 302 2.93 0.74 -27.22
N HIS A 303 2.27 -0.01 -26.32
CA HIS A 303 1.60 -1.26 -26.64
C HIS A 303 0.42 -1.07 -27.62
N GLU A 304 -0.44 -0.09 -27.36
CA GLU A 304 -1.58 0.22 -28.24
C GLU A 304 -1.12 0.65 -29.63
N LEU A 305 -0.07 1.46 -29.70
CA LEU A 305 0.51 1.91 -30.96
C LEU A 305 1.01 0.73 -31.80
N LEU A 306 1.64 -0.28 -31.19
CA LEU A 306 2.14 -1.46 -31.89
C LEU A 306 1.02 -2.35 -32.43
N LEU A 307 -0.09 -2.49 -31.70
CA LEU A 307 -1.19 -3.39 -32.06
C LEU A 307 -2.18 -2.81 -33.07
N GLN A 308 -2.18 -1.49 -33.28
CA GLN A 308 -3.08 -0.82 -34.22
C GLN A 308 -2.45 -0.54 -35.59
N ILE A 309 -1.27 -1.08 -35.93
CA ILE A 309 -0.65 -0.83 -37.24
C ILE A 309 -1.26 -1.76 -38.31
N PRO A 310 -1.81 -1.24 -39.43
CA PRO A 310 -1.88 0.17 -39.82
C PRO A 310 -3.02 0.94 -39.12
N LEU A 311 -2.68 2.13 -38.59
CA LEU A 311 -3.57 2.95 -37.77
C LEU A 311 -4.84 3.33 -38.53
N THR A 312 -6.00 2.92 -38.02
CA THR A 312 -7.31 3.37 -38.53
C THR A 312 -7.62 4.81 -38.11
N LEU A 313 -7.08 5.26 -36.96
CA LEU A 313 -7.14 6.63 -36.44
C LEU A 313 -5.80 7.02 -35.79
N PRO A 314 -5.37 8.29 -35.86
CA PRO A 314 -4.15 8.74 -35.23
C PRO A 314 -4.26 8.71 -33.70
N LEU A 315 -3.48 7.83 -33.06
CA LEU A 315 -3.38 7.74 -31.61
C LEU A 315 -2.56 8.92 -31.07
N ARG A 316 -3.17 9.71 -30.19
CA ARG A 316 -2.48 10.88 -29.59
C ARG A 316 -1.48 10.42 -28.54
N PRO A 317 -0.23 10.92 -28.56
CA PRO A 317 0.72 10.64 -27.50
C PRO A 317 0.24 11.19 -26.16
N PRO A 318 0.64 10.56 -25.04
CA PRO A 318 0.41 11.10 -23.71
C PRO A 318 0.86 12.55 -23.59
N PRO A 319 0.12 13.39 -22.84
CA PRO A 319 0.50 14.78 -22.63
C PRO A 319 1.83 14.86 -21.88
N ALA A 320 2.62 15.90 -22.13
CA ALA A 320 3.79 16.21 -21.31
C ALA A 320 3.34 16.50 -19.87
N SER A 321 3.61 15.58 -18.94
CA SER A 321 3.12 15.62 -17.57
C SER A 321 4.27 15.61 -16.55
N THR A 322 4.08 16.39 -15.49
CA THR A 322 4.98 16.44 -14.33
C THR A 322 4.18 16.35 -13.04
N TYR A 323 4.70 15.60 -12.08
CA TYR A 323 4.19 15.56 -10.72
C TYR A 323 5.22 16.17 -9.79
N SER A 324 4.78 17.08 -8.93
CA SER A 324 5.60 17.71 -7.89
C SER A 324 4.88 17.64 -6.56
N GLY A 325 5.60 17.27 -5.52
CA GLY A 325 5.17 17.30 -4.13
C GLY A 325 6.20 18.00 -3.27
N TYR A 326 5.72 18.68 -2.24
CA TYR A 326 6.56 19.33 -1.25
C TYR A 326 5.98 19.20 0.15
N GLY A 327 6.81 19.41 1.16
CA GLY A 327 6.35 19.56 2.53
C GLY A 327 7.48 19.57 3.53
N GLU A 328 7.30 20.36 4.58
CA GLU A 328 8.20 20.49 5.71
C GLU A 328 7.84 19.49 6.82
N TYR A 329 8.84 18.88 7.46
CA TYR A 329 8.68 18.24 8.76
C TYR A 329 10.03 18.05 9.46
N GLY A 330 10.08 18.32 10.77
CA GLY A 330 11.24 17.96 11.61
C GLY A 330 12.50 18.78 11.29
N GLY A 331 12.31 20.04 10.87
CA GLY A 331 13.41 20.89 10.40
C GLY A 331 13.97 20.49 9.04
N ARG A 332 13.21 19.72 8.23
CA ARG A 332 13.55 19.39 6.85
C ARG A 332 12.43 19.73 5.89
N PHE A 333 12.74 20.46 4.83
CA PHE A 333 11.85 20.68 3.70
C PHE A 333 12.17 19.66 2.61
N PHE A 334 11.15 18.91 2.20
CA PHE A 334 11.29 17.92 1.14
C PHE A 334 10.67 18.41 -0.15
N TYR A 335 11.37 18.23 -1.26
CA TYR A 335 10.86 18.44 -2.61
C TYR A 335 11.08 17.17 -3.42
N TYR A 336 10.02 16.65 -4.02
CA TYR A 336 10.05 15.38 -4.74
C TYR A 336 9.06 15.37 -5.89
N GLY A 337 9.29 14.50 -6.85
CA GLY A 337 8.44 14.42 -8.03
C GLY A 337 9.07 13.64 -9.16
N ASN A 338 8.39 13.62 -10.29
CA ASN A 338 8.84 12.97 -11.50
C ASN A 338 8.19 13.60 -12.73
N MET A 339 8.76 13.32 -13.89
CA MET A 339 8.21 13.72 -15.18
C MET A 339 8.11 12.52 -16.12
N ASN A 340 7.10 12.51 -16.97
CA ASN A 340 6.97 11.49 -17.99
C ASN A 340 7.98 11.70 -19.14
N LYS A 341 8.06 10.73 -20.04
CA LYS A 341 9.00 10.73 -21.18
C LYS A 341 8.86 12.00 -22.02
N TYR A 342 7.63 12.38 -22.37
CA TYR A 342 7.32 13.53 -23.21
C TYR A 342 7.66 14.88 -22.55
N ALA A 343 7.41 15.04 -21.26
CA ALA A 343 7.81 16.24 -20.52
C ALA A 343 9.34 16.38 -20.45
N TYR A 344 10.05 15.26 -20.29
CA TYR A 344 11.50 15.25 -20.31
C TYR A 344 12.07 15.62 -21.68
N GLU A 345 11.57 15.01 -22.74
CA GLU A 345 12.00 15.30 -24.11
C GLU A 345 11.72 16.76 -24.50
N SER A 346 10.52 17.26 -24.18
CA SER A 346 10.16 18.66 -24.43
C SER A 346 11.06 19.65 -23.69
N LYS A 347 11.41 19.37 -22.43
CA LYS A 347 12.20 20.31 -21.60
C LYS A 347 13.70 20.22 -21.83
N PHE A 348 14.23 19.04 -22.12
CA PHE A 348 15.68 18.78 -22.09
C PHE A 348 16.27 18.27 -23.40
N MET A 349 15.47 17.75 -24.34
CA MET A 349 15.99 17.26 -25.63
C MET A 349 15.81 18.28 -26.76
N GLN A 350 14.74 19.08 -26.76
CA GLN A 350 14.55 20.14 -27.77
C GLN A 350 15.61 21.25 -27.68
N THR A 351 16.15 21.49 -26.48
CA THR A 351 17.24 22.45 -26.21
C THR A 351 18.60 21.99 -26.74
N VAL A 352 18.84 20.67 -26.81
CA VAL A 352 20.08 20.10 -27.38
C VAL A 352 20.04 20.15 -28.90
N SER A 353 18.87 19.99 -29.53
CA SER A 353 18.74 20.03 -30.99
C SER A 353 18.84 21.43 -31.60
N THR A 354 18.55 22.49 -30.83
CA THR A 354 18.68 23.89 -31.28
C THR A 354 20.06 24.50 -31.03
N THR A 355 20.84 23.95 -30.09
CA THR A 355 22.21 24.39 -29.81
C THR A 355 23.26 23.74 -30.73
N ASN A 356 22.93 22.62 -31.38
CA ASN A 356 23.80 21.96 -32.37
C ASN A 356 23.88 22.66 -33.74
N LEU A 357 23.32 23.88 -33.89
CA LEU A 357 23.43 24.70 -35.11
C LEU A 357 24.45 25.83 -34.99
N THR A 358 25.07 26.03 -33.83
CA THR A 358 26.11 27.04 -33.66
C THR A 358 27.22 26.53 -32.75
N VAL A 359 28.42 26.44 -33.33
CA VAL A 359 29.73 26.22 -32.71
C VAL A 359 30.20 24.76 -32.63
N GLU A 360 30.92 24.37 -33.68
CA GLU A 360 31.98 23.36 -33.61
C GLU A 360 33.07 23.82 -32.64
N THR A 361 33.19 23.18 -31.47
CA THR A 361 34.51 22.90 -30.85
C THR A 361 34.37 21.85 -29.74
N GLU A 362 35.13 20.76 -29.92
CA GLU A 362 35.67 19.83 -28.92
C GLU A 362 34.72 19.04 -27.98
N GLN A 363 34.49 17.79 -28.41
CA GLN A 363 34.43 16.56 -27.61
C GLN A 363 34.29 16.69 -26.08
N GLN A 364 33.05 16.72 -25.61
CA GLN A 364 32.59 15.72 -24.65
C GLN A 364 31.34 15.10 -25.25
N VAL A 365 31.29 13.76 -25.31
CA VAL A 365 30.04 13.04 -25.53
C VAL A 365 29.13 13.41 -24.35
N GLN A 366 28.37 14.50 -24.50
CA GLN A 366 27.39 14.94 -23.51
C GLN A 366 26.29 13.90 -23.50
N ARG A 367 26.51 12.85 -22.72
CA ARG A 367 25.46 11.94 -22.33
C ARG A 367 24.40 12.83 -21.68
N PRO A 368 23.15 12.82 -22.17
CA PRO A 368 22.12 13.68 -21.62
C PRO A 368 22.06 13.48 -20.10
N PRO A 369 21.90 14.55 -19.29
CA PRO A 369 21.96 14.43 -17.84
C PRO A 369 20.99 13.35 -17.39
N SER A 370 21.49 12.33 -16.68
CA SER A 370 20.64 11.28 -16.15
C SER A 370 19.90 11.84 -14.94
N PHE A 371 18.64 12.20 -15.11
CA PHE A 371 17.74 12.61 -14.02
C PHE A 371 17.20 11.39 -13.24
N ASP A 372 18.03 10.36 -13.12
CA ASP A 372 17.66 9.12 -12.46
C ASP A 372 17.88 9.29 -10.96
N LEU A 373 16.80 9.19 -10.20
CA LEU A 373 16.85 9.15 -8.75
C LEU A 373 17.30 7.76 -8.31
N ILE A 374 18.35 7.71 -7.52
CA ILE A 374 18.87 6.46 -6.96
C ILE A 374 18.62 6.48 -5.45
N ILE A 375 17.91 5.46 -4.95
CA ILE A 375 17.70 5.23 -3.53
C ILE A 375 18.37 3.90 -3.16
N GLU A 376 19.40 3.97 -2.34
CA GLU A 376 20.09 2.79 -1.79
C GLU A 376 19.61 2.56 -0.36
N VAL A 377 19.27 1.31 -0.03
CA VAL A 377 18.80 0.93 1.31
C VAL A 377 19.72 -0.13 1.89
N GLU A 378 20.32 0.16 3.05
CA GLU A 378 20.92 -0.83 3.92
C GLU A 378 19.93 -1.22 5.01
N LEU A 379 19.62 -2.52 5.11
CA LEU A 379 18.65 -3.05 6.06
C LEU A 379 19.28 -4.17 6.90
N LYS A 380 19.09 -4.09 8.22
CA LYS A 380 19.32 -5.18 9.18
C LYS A 380 18.11 -5.29 10.10
N CYS A 381 17.42 -6.42 10.09
CA CYS A 381 16.23 -6.58 10.93
C CYS A 381 15.99 -8.03 11.35
N THR A 382 15.17 -8.23 12.37
CA THR A 382 14.62 -9.56 12.69
C THR A 382 13.63 -10.03 11.60
N PRO A 383 13.52 -11.33 11.30
CA PRO A 383 12.65 -11.89 10.26
C PRO A 383 11.21 -11.39 10.30
N ASP A 384 10.66 -11.24 11.50
CA ASP A 384 9.31 -10.72 11.74
C ASP A 384 9.09 -9.31 11.18
N LEU A 385 10.16 -8.51 11.05
CA LEU A 385 10.13 -7.15 10.54
C LEU A 385 10.54 -7.06 9.07
N ALA A 386 10.99 -8.16 8.47
CA ALA A 386 11.52 -8.18 7.11
C ALA A 386 10.50 -7.65 6.07
N PRO A 387 10.97 -7.19 4.91
CA PRO A 387 10.09 -6.79 3.82
C PRO A 387 9.23 -7.96 3.35
N LEU A 388 8.03 -7.64 2.88
CA LEU A 388 7.04 -8.63 2.44
C LEU A 388 7.60 -9.57 1.36
N ALA A 389 8.41 -9.04 0.45
CA ALA A 389 9.01 -9.77 -0.67
C ALA A 389 9.92 -10.95 -0.24
N VAL A 390 10.39 -10.96 1.01
CA VAL A 390 11.36 -11.95 1.53
C VAL A 390 10.68 -12.99 2.43
N ARG A 391 9.40 -12.80 2.78
CA ARG A 391 8.71 -13.68 3.75
C ARG A 391 8.66 -15.15 3.32
N SER A 392 8.43 -15.41 2.03
CA SER A 392 8.44 -16.76 1.46
C SER A 392 9.80 -17.44 1.58
N ILE A 393 10.89 -16.69 1.39
CA ILE A 393 12.27 -17.18 1.53
C ILE A 393 12.57 -17.54 3.00
N LEU A 394 12.00 -16.80 3.95
CA LEU A 394 12.21 -17.01 5.38
C LEU A 394 11.46 -18.23 5.93
N ARG A 395 10.68 -18.94 5.10
CA ARG A 395 9.71 -19.97 5.53
C ARG A 395 8.82 -19.46 6.66
N SER A 396 8.52 -18.17 6.65
CA SER A 396 7.65 -17.50 7.63
C SER A 396 6.18 -17.53 7.19
N ASP A 397 5.88 -18.31 6.15
CA ASP A 397 4.55 -18.52 5.59
C ASP A 397 3.79 -19.65 6.31
N GLU A 398 4.39 -20.28 7.32
CA GLU A 398 3.65 -21.06 8.31
C GLU A 398 2.82 -20.09 9.17
N PHE A 399 1.69 -19.66 8.61
CA PHE A 399 0.57 -19.06 9.35
C PHE A 399 -0.09 -20.06 10.31
N GLU A 400 0.35 -21.33 10.27
CA GLU A 400 -0.12 -22.45 11.05
C GLU A 400 1.04 -23.05 11.83
N THR A 401 1.27 -22.57 13.04
CA THR A 401 1.49 -23.37 14.26
C THR A 401 1.85 -22.43 15.40
N TYR A 402 1.10 -22.57 16.48
CA TYR A 402 1.23 -21.80 17.71
C TYR A 402 2.46 -22.28 18.50
N GLU A 403 3.67 -22.07 17.99
CA GLU A 403 4.88 -22.26 18.80
C GLU A 403 5.26 -20.95 19.50
N MET A 404 4.96 -20.90 20.80
CA MET A 404 5.32 -19.84 21.74
C MET A 404 6.85 -19.77 21.93
N LYS A 405 7.55 -19.11 21.01
CA LYS A 405 8.88 -18.54 21.29
C LYS A 405 8.79 -17.01 21.25
N VAL A 406 8.71 -16.42 22.44
CA VAL A 406 8.71 -14.96 22.64
C VAL A 406 10.07 -14.41 22.20
N CYS A 407 10.14 -13.80 21.02
CA CYS A 407 11.37 -13.14 20.57
C CYS A 407 11.55 -11.83 21.36
N ARG A 408 12.30 -11.89 22.48
CA ARG A 408 12.42 -10.76 23.42
C ARG A 408 13.26 -9.58 22.89
N ASN A 409 14.03 -9.73 21.81
CA ASN A 409 14.93 -8.71 21.28
C ASN A 409 14.74 -8.46 19.78
N GLN A 410 13.71 -7.71 19.40
CA GLN A 410 13.57 -7.22 18.03
C GLN A 410 14.61 -6.14 17.74
N GLN A 411 15.16 -6.18 16.53
CA GLN A 411 16.12 -5.20 16.04
C GLN A 411 15.69 -4.75 14.65
N LEU A 412 15.84 -3.45 14.41
CA LEU A 412 15.61 -2.80 13.13
C LEU A 412 16.66 -1.72 12.97
N TYR A 413 17.38 -1.79 11.86
CA TYR A 413 18.23 -0.74 11.35
C TYR A 413 17.95 -0.63 9.86
N LEU A 414 17.49 0.53 9.44
CA LEU A 414 17.27 0.88 8.04
C LEU A 414 17.95 2.21 7.78
N GLN A 415 18.85 2.24 6.81
CA GLN A 415 19.46 3.46 6.30
C GLN A 415 19.10 3.60 4.83
N MET A 416 18.61 4.77 4.46
CA MET A 416 18.26 5.15 3.10
C MET A 416 19.20 6.26 2.64
N ASN A 417 20.03 5.98 1.64
CA ASN A 417 20.87 6.96 0.97
C ASN A 417 20.21 7.35 -0.36
N VAL A 418 19.85 8.62 -0.49
CA VAL A 418 19.20 9.15 -1.69
C VAL A 418 20.21 9.97 -2.47
N THR A 419 20.41 9.60 -3.74
CA THR A 419 21.23 10.35 -4.70
C THR A 419 20.34 10.83 -5.84
N CYS A 420 20.26 12.15 -6.00
CA CYS A 420 19.39 12.86 -6.90
C CYS A 420 20.22 13.81 -7.78
N PRO A 421 20.79 13.35 -8.91
CA PRO A 421 21.55 14.22 -9.81
C PRO A 421 20.72 15.40 -10.34
N ALA A 422 19.41 15.16 -10.52
CA ALA A 422 18.42 16.14 -10.95
C ALA A 422 18.33 17.40 -10.07
N SER A 423 18.60 17.29 -8.77
CA SER A 423 18.47 18.41 -7.82
C SER A 423 19.65 19.37 -7.93
N ILE A 424 20.84 18.89 -8.33
CA ILE A 424 22.04 19.71 -8.53
C ILE A 424 21.79 20.78 -9.60
N ALA A 425 21.08 20.42 -10.69
CA ALA A 425 20.71 21.35 -11.75
C ALA A 425 19.82 22.52 -11.24
N ASN A 426 19.12 22.33 -10.12
CA ASN A 426 18.29 23.35 -9.48
C ASN A 426 18.93 23.96 -8.23
N ARG A 427 20.25 23.77 -8.03
CA ARG A 427 20.99 24.21 -6.83
C ARG A 427 20.43 23.67 -5.52
N LEU A 428 19.81 22.50 -5.57
CA LEU A 428 19.31 21.76 -4.41
C LEU A 428 20.29 20.62 -4.06
N PRO A 429 20.33 20.15 -2.81
CA PRO A 429 21.22 19.06 -2.40
C PRO A 429 21.07 17.83 -3.28
N GLY A 430 22.20 17.34 -3.81
CA GLY A 430 22.27 16.17 -4.67
C GLY A 430 22.11 14.85 -3.91
N ASN A 431 22.26 14.87 -2.59
CA ASN A 431 22.20 13.69 -1.75
C ASN A 431 21.67 13.99 -0.35
N PHE A 432 21.00 13.01 0.26
CA PHE A 432 20.69 13.03 1.70
C PHE A 432 20.53 11.63 2.26
N VAL A 433 20.76 11.50 3.57
CA VAL A 433 20.62 10.23 4.30
C VAL A 433 19.44 10.34 5.27
N TRP A 434 18.66 9.27 5.34
CA TRP A 434 17.60 9.09 6.31
C TRP A 434 17.73 7.73 7.00
N GLU A 435 17.55 7.69 8.31
CA GLU A 435 17.75 6.48 9.11
C GLU A 435 16.54 6.17 9.99
N LEU A 436 16.35 4.89 10.24
CA LEU A 436 15.35 4.36 11.16
C LEU A 436 15.96 3.25 12.01
N HIS A 437 15.87 3.42 13.32
CA HIS A 437 16.43 2.52 14.31
C HIS A 437 15.35 1.97 15.23
N SER A 438 15.55 0.76 15.76
CA SER A 438 14.78 0.27 16.90
C SER A 438 14.95 1.22 18.10
N PRO A 439 13.89 1.49 18.89
CA PRO A 439 14.01 2.32 20.09
C PRO A 439 15.12 1.77 20.99
N ARG A 440 16.08 2.62 21.39
CA ARG A 440 17.08 2.24 22.40
C ARG A 440 16.31 1.88 23.68
N ARG A 441 16.56 0.71 24.26
CA ARG A 441 16.08 0.44 25.63
C ARG A 441 16.77 1.48 26.51
N VAL A 442 16.02 2.49 26.96
CA VAL A 442 16.42 3.24 28.15
C VAL A 442 16.33 2.22 29.27
N LEU A 443 17.49 1.72 29.71
CA LEU A 443 17.57 1.05 31.00
C LEU A 443 17.13 2.11 32.00
N MET A 444 15.92 1.98 32.53
CA MET A 444 15.59 2.71 33.74
C MET A 444 16.50 2.13 34.81
N VAL A 445 17.51 2.93 35.17
CA VAL A 445 18.27 2.74 36.39
C VAL A 445 17.34 3.19 37.51
N GLU A 446 16.46 2.30 37.94
CA GLU A 446 15.78 2.40 39.23
C GLU A 446 15.93 1.03 39.87
N ASP A 447 17.07 0.87 40.55
CA ASP A 447 17.27 -0.01 41.71
C ASP A 447 18.55 0.51 42.39
N ILE A 448 18.37 1.46 43.31
CA ILE A 448 19.25 1.71 44.46
C ILE A 448 18.40 1.41 45.70
#